data_AF-A0A916GAT4-F1
#
_entry.id   AF-A0A916GAT4-F1
#
_cell.length_a   1.000
_cell.length_b   1.000
_cell.length_c   1.000
_cell.angle_alpha   90.00
_cell.angle_beta   90.00
_cell.angle_gamma   90.00
#
_symmetry.space_group_name_H-M   'P 1'
#
loop_
_entity.id
_entity.type
_entity.pdbx_description
1 polymer ?
#
loop_
_entity_poly.entity_id
_entity_poly.type
_entity_poly.pdbx_seq_one_letter_code
_entity_poly.pdbx_strand_id
1 'polypeptide(L)' 'MKSRVQELAERINMSCDGFVGEMRKRGCSEPTALKIWNGVYETFVEYNDNNIQLSNLRKAAEVLNTRMGMLIP' A
#
# COMPACT_ATOMS: atom_id res chain seq x y z
N MET A 1 4.47 8.37 12.73
CA MET A 1 5.30 7.20 12.38
C MET A 1 5.11 6.96 10.89
N LYS A 2 6.18 6.69 10.13
CA LYS A 2 6.01 6.38 8.69
C LYS A 2 5.44 4.97 8.55
N SER A 3 4.58 4.75 7.58
CA SER A 3 4.11 3.40 7.23
C SER A 3 5.20 2.60 6.54
N ARG A 4 5.06 1.28 6.51
CA ARG A 4 5.98 0.41 5.78
C ARG A 4 6.01 0.71 4.28
N VAL A 5 4.85 1.08 3.72
CA VAL A 5 4.74 1.53 2.32
C VAL A 5 5.56 2.79 2.08
N GLN A 6 5.50 3.77 2.98
CA GLN A 6 6.27 5.02 2.86
C GLN A 6 7.78 4.75 2.94
N GLU A 7 8.22 3.89 3.86
CA GLU A 7 9.63 3.48 3.94
C GLU A 7 10.15 2.81 2.67
N LEU A 8 9.35 1.93 2.07
CA LEU A 8 9.71 1.23 0.85
C LEU A 8 9.69 2.16 -0.37
N ALA A 9 8.71 3.07 -0.44
CA ALA A 9 8.61 4.07 -1.49
C ALA A 9 9.81 5.03 -1.49
N GLU A 10 10.30 5.44 -0.32
CA GLU A 10 11.49 6.29 -0.19
C GLU A 10 12.73 5.64 -0.78
N ARG A 11 12.91 4.32 -0.64
CA ARG A 11 14.06 3.59 -1.20
C ARG A 11 14.12 3.63 -2.72
N ILE A 12 12.97 3.81 -3.38
CA ILE A 12 12.85 3.87 -4.83
C ILE A 12 12.50 5.29 -5.34
N ASN A 13 12.64 6.31 -4.48
CA ASN A 13 12.30 7.71 -4.77
C ASN A 13 10.86 7.91 -5.29
N MET A 14 9.91 7.13 -4.78
CA MET A 14 8.50 7.21 -5.19
C MET A 14 7.72 8.15 -4.26
N SER A 15 7.04 9.13 -4.86
CA SER A 15 6.12 10.03 -4.14
C SER A 15 4.77 9.37 -3.88
N CYS A 16 3.99 9.93 -2.95
CA CYS A 16 2.61 9.51 -2.69
C CYS A 16 1.76 9.54 -3.98
N ASP A 17 1.81 10.64 -4.74
CA ASP A 17 1.04 10.79 -5.98
C ASP A 17 1.47 9.75 -7.03
N GLY A 18 2.77 9.47 -7.11
CA GLY A 18 3.32 8.44 -8.00
C GLY A 18 2.80 7.04 -7.62
N PHE A 19 2.86 6.71 -6.34
CA PHE A 19 2.33 5.45 -5.81
C PHE A 19 0.83 5.31 -6.09
N VAL A 20 0.04 6.35 -5.77
CA VAL A 20 -1.42 6.36 -5.99
C VAL A 20 -1.73 6.22 -7.49
N GLY A 21 -1.00 6.92 -8.36
CA GLY A 21 -1.14 6.82 -9.81
C GLY A 21 -0.91 5.39 -10.32
N GLU A 22 0.16 4.74 -9.87
CA GLU A 22 0.48 3.36 -10.24
C GLU A 22 -0.52 2.33 -9.69
N MET A 23 -1.04 2.56 -8.49
CA MET A 23 -2.11 1.75 -7.90
C MET A 23 -3.41 1.85 -8.70
N ARG A 24 -3.78 3.05 -9.15
CA ARG A 24 -4.96 3.27 -9.99
C ARG A 24 -4.87 2.56 -11.34
N LYS A 25 -3.69 2.56 -11.97
CA LYS A 25 -3.44 1.80 -13.21
C LYS A 25 -3.69 0.29 -13.04
N ARG A 26 -3.56 -0.24 -11.82
CA ARG A 26 -3.81 -1.65 -11.46
C ARG A 26 -5.23 -1.90 -10.93
N GLY A 27 -6.15 -0.95 -11.14
CA GLY A 27 -7.54 -1.07 -10.71
C GLY A 27 -7.72 -1.04 -9.19
N CYS A 28 -6.86 -0.30 -8.48
CA CYS A 28 -7.11 0.06 -7.08
C CYS A 28 -7.74 1.46 -7.05
N SER A 29 -8.79 1.66 -6.23
CA SER A 29 -9.38 2.99 -6.09
C SER A 29 -8.43 3.91 -5.32
N GLU A 30 -8.49 5.21 -5.63
CA GLU A 30 -7.67 6.22 -4.97
C GLU A 30 -7.84 6.25 -3.45
N PRO A 31 -9.07 6.18 -2.87
CA PRO A 31 -9.23 6.10 -1.42
C PRO A 31 -8.54 4.89 -0.81
N THR A 32 -8.58 3.73 -1.49
CA THR A 32 -7.91 2.51 -1.01
C THR A 32 -6.39 2.63 -1.12
N ALA A 33 -5.87 3.20 -2.20
CA ALA A 33 -4.45 3.46 -2.36
C ALA A 33 -3.91 4.39 -1.27
N LEU A 34 -4.65 5.44 -0.90
CA LEU A 34 -4.30 6.34 0.19
C LEU A 34 -4.34 5.64 1.56
N LYS A 35 -5.32 4.78 1.81
CA LYS A 35 -5.35 3.96 3.03
C LYS A 35 -4.12 3.05 3.13
N ILE A 36 -3.71 2.43 2.01
CA ILE A 36 -2.50 1.60 1.96
C ILE A 36 -1.24 2.44 2.19
N TRP A 37 -1.14 3.60 1.53
CA TRP A 37 -0.03 4.55 1.73
C TRP A 37 0.12 4.95 3.20
N ASN A 38 -1.00 5.18 3.88
CA ASN A 38 -1.02 5.57 5.29
C ASN A 38 -0.83 4.39 6.26
N GLY A 39 -0.58 3.17 5.77
CA GLY A 39 -0.34 2.01 6.64
C GLY A 39 -1.58 1.55 7.41
N VAL A 40 -2.79 1.89 6.95
CA VAL A 40 -4.05 1.52 7.64
C VAL A 40 -4.17 0.00 7.83
N TYR A 41 -3.51 -0.77 6.96
CA TYR A 41 -3.50 -2.23 7.06
C TYR A 41 -2.54 -2.79 8.11
N GLU A 42 -1.62 -1.98 8.64
CA GLU A 42 -0.62 -2.41 9.61
C GLU A 42 -1.22 -2.51 11.02
N THR A 43 -2.35 -1.84 11.25
CA THR A 43 -3.07 -1.82 12.53
C THR A 43 -4.27 -2.78 12.57
N PHE A 44 -4.34 -3.75 11.65
CA PHE A 44 -5.46 -4.69 11.62
C PHE A 44 -5.44 -5.63 12.83
N VAL A 45 -6.44 -5.46 13.71
CA VAL A 45 -6.74 -6.40 14.80
C VAL A 45 -7.86 -7.38 14.37
N GLU A 46 -8.76 -6.95 13.48
CA GLU A 46 -9.87 -7.78 12.96
C GLU A 46 -10.07 -7.62 11.44
N TYR A 47 -10.47 -8.71 10.77
CA TYR A 47 -10.61 -8.81 9.31
C TYR A 47 -11.70 -7.89 8.71
N ASN A 48 -12.59 -7.33 9.53
CA ASN A 48 -13.73 -6.51 9.09
C ASN A 48 -13.47 -5.00 9.06
N ASP A 49 -12.33 -4.51 9.55
CA ASP A 49 -12.17 -3.09 9.90
C ASP A 49 -11.88 -2.16 8.71
N ASN A 50 -11.44 -2.68 7.55
CA ASN A 50 -11.33 -1.86 6.35
C ASN A 50 -11.52 -2.65 5.06
N ASN A 51 -12.06 -1.96 4.04
CA ASN A 51 -12.19 -2.39 2.65
C ASN A 51 -10.85 -2.69 1.91
N ILE A 52 -9.73 -2.91 2.62
CA ILE A 52 -8.43 -3.22 2.01
C ILE A 52 -8.31 -4.74 1.85
N GLN A 53 -8.63 -5.21 0.66
CA GLN A 53 -8.44 -6.62 0.30
C GLN A 53 -6.96 -6.97 0.08
N LEU A 54 -6.60 -8.24 0.30
CA LEU A 54 -5.26 -8.79 0.01
C LEU A 54 -4.79 -8.53 -1.43
N SER A 55 -5.73 -8.53 -2.38
CA SER A 55 -5.48 -8.19 -3.79
C SER A 55 -4.92 -6.77 -3.95
N ASN A 56 -5.33 -5.81 -3.11
CA ASN A 56 -4.78 -4.46 -3.13
C ASN A 56 -3.36 -4.40 -2.57
N LEU A 57 -3.05 -5.19 -1.52
CA LEU A 57 -1.69 -5.27 -0.99
C LEU A 57 -0.72 -5.92 -1.98
N ARG A 58 -1.18 -6.92 -2.75
CA ARG A 58 -0.38 -7.50 -3.86
C ARG A 58 -0.02 -6.45 -4.91
N LYS A 59 -0.98 -5.62 -5.32
CA LYS A 59 -0.72 -4.49 -6.25
C LYS A 59 0.28 -3.51 -5.67
N ALA A 60 0.17 -3.17 -4.38
CA ALA A 60 1.12 -2.28 -3.72
C ALA A 60 2.55 -2.86 -3.72
N ALA A 61 2.68 -4.18 -3.51
CA ALA A 61 3.98 -4.85 -3.55
C ALA A 61 4.60 -4.78 -4.97
N GLU A 62 3.79 -4.98 -6.01
CA GLU A 62 4.22 -4.83 -7.41
C GLU A 62 4.64 -3.39 -7.72
N VAL A 63 3.87 -2.38 -7.28
CA VAL A 63 4.20 -0.96 -7.47
C VAL A 63 5.54 -0.60 -6.82
N LEU A 64 5.80 -1.14 -5.63
CA LEU A 64 7.02 -0.89 -4.86
C LEU A 64 8.19 -1.81 -5.24
N ASN A 65 8.03 -2.64 -6.27
CA ASN A 65 9.01 -3.64 -6.69
C ASN A 65 9.53 -4.51 -5.53
N THR A 66 8.61 -4.94 -4.66
CA THR A 66 8.90 -5.75 -3.49
C THR A 66 7.99 -6.97 -3.39
N ARG A 67 8.27 -7.86 -2.44
CA ARG A 67 7.39 -9.00 -2.14
C ARG A 67 6.31 -8.57 -1.16
N MET A 68 5.12 -9.14 -1.28
CA MET A 68 4.00 -8.86 -0.38
C MET A 68 4.36 -9.08 1.11
N GLY A 69 5.19 -10.07 1.43
CA GLY A 69 5.67 -10.31 2.79
C GLY A 69 6.58 -9.20 3.36
N MET A 70 7.00 -8.23 2.56
CA MET A 70 7.77 -7.07 3.01
C MET A 70 6.88 -5.88 3.40
N LEU A 71 5.58 -5.93 3.04
CA LEU A 71 4.59 -4.93 3.41
C LEU A 71 4.00 -5.19 4.80
N ILE A 72 3.98 -6.45 5.23
CA ILE A 72 3.45 -6.88 6.51
C ILE A 72 4.62 -6.90 7.52
N PRO A 73 4.46 -6.32 8.73
CA PRO A 73 5.48 -6.36 9.78
C PRO A 73 5.85 -7.79 10.21
#